data_AF-A0A2E3SFA3-F1
#
_entry.id   AF-A0A2E3SFA3-F1
#
_cell.length_a   1.000
_cell.length_b   1.000
_cell.length_c   1.000
_cell.angle_alpha   90.00
_cell.angle_beta   90.00
_cell.angle_gamma   90.00
#
_symmetry.space_group_name_H-M   'P 1'
#
loop_
_entity.id
_entity.type
_entity.pdbx_description
1 polymer ?
#
loop_
_entity_poly.entity_id
_entity_poly.type
_entity_poly.pdbx_seq_one_letter_code
_entity_poly.pdbx_strand_id
1 'polypeptide(L)'
;MRILLSGILILTLLGCKSENKKAAAEEPGQMVTNTVKTTMSEDPKIGSQVPKEQVCMVNDAYMGKLQIPVPVNGKTYYGCCQMCVKTLNNNDEARTGIDPFSKQRVDKTEAFIVLMGMDGKVAYFESEDNFIKFKEASRMNH
;
A
#
# COMPACT_ATOMS: atom_id res chain seq x y z
N MET A 1 53.54 -42.07 -13.21
CA MET A 1 53.97 -42.73 -14.46
C MET A 1 53.09 -42.20 -15.58
N ARG A 2 53.68 -41.45 -16.52
CA ARG A 2 52.99 -40.88 -17.69
C ARG A 2 52.71 -42.00 -18.69
N ILE A 3 51.48 -42.12 -19.17
CA ILE A 3 51.18 -42.85 -20.42
C ILE A 3 50.40 -41.90 -21.31
N LEU A 4 50.89 -41.80 -22.54
CA LEU A 4 50.55 -40.88 -23.59
C LEU A 4 49.57 -41.51 -24.60
N LEU A 5 48.89 -40.62 -25.33
CA LEU A 5 48.51 -40.71 -26.76
C LEU A 5 47.33 -41.61 -27.17
N SER A 6 46.20 -40.95 -27.46
CA SER A 6 45.51 -40.91 -28.76
C SER A 6 44.29 -40.01 -28.56
N GLY A 7 44.15 -38.83 -29.16
CA GLY A 7 44.19 -38.56 -30.59
C GLY A 7 42.76 -38.64 -31.14
N ILE A 8 42.33 -37.62 -31.90
CA ILE A 8 41.09 -37.55 -32.72
C ILE A 8 39.87 -37.02 -31.91
N LEU A 9 39.06 -36.05 -32.31
CA LEU A 9 38.82 -35.34 -33.58
C LEU A 9 38.21 -33.96 -33.22
N ILE A 10 38.73 -32.89 -33.82
CA ILE A 10 38.06 -31.58 -33.81
C ILE A 10 37.00 -31.61 -34.91
N LEU A 11 35.73 -31.40 -34.57
CA LEU A 11 34.71 -30.97 -35.53
C LEU A 11 34.02 -29.68 -35.05
N THR A 12 34.56 -28.62 -35.62
CA THR A 12 34.08 -27.26 -35.90
C THR A 12 32.60 -26.88 -35.69
N LEU A 13 32.48 -25.67 -35.11
CA LEU A 13 31.69 -24.50 -35.54
C LEU A 13 30.16 -24.58 -35.49
N LEU A 14 29.59 -23.80 -34.57
CA LEU A 14 28.52 -22.85 -34.86
C LEU A 14 28.73 -21.62 -33.97
N GLY A 15 29.07 -20.51 -34.60
CA GLY A 15 29.12 -19.20 -33.96
C GLY A 15 27.79 -18.47 -34.03
N CYS A 16 27.59 -17.50 -33.15
CA CYS A 16 27.28 -16.13 -33.56
C CYS A 16 27.47 -15.17 -32.38
N LYS A 17 28.29 -14.16 -32.62
CA LYS A 17 28.51 -12.98 -31.78
C LYS A 17 27.71 -11.85 -32.41
N SER A 18 26.80 -11.24 -31.64
CA SER A 18 26.23 -9.94 -31.97
C SER A 18 25.73 -9.25 -30.71
N GLU A 19 26.45 -8.22 -30.27
CA GLU A 19 25.90 -7.18 -29.41
C GLU A 19 25.11 -6.20 -30.28
N ASN A 20 23.84 -5.95 -29.94
CA ASN A 20 23.14 -4.75 -30.40
C ASN A 20 22.13 -4.28 -29.35
N LYS A 21 22.06 -2.96 -29.18
CA LYS A 21 21.31 -2.24 -28.14
C LYS A 21 19.88 -1.90 -28.60
N LYS A 22 19.03 -1.63 -27.58
CA LYS A 22 17.77 -0.86 -27.54
C LYS A 22 16.44 -1.60 -27.69
N ALA A 23 15.77 -1.71 -26.53
CA ALA A 23 14.46 -1.15 -26.15
C ALA A 23 13.24 -1.20 -27.11
N ALA A 24 12.14 -1.61 -26.46
CA ALA A 24 10.73 -1.23 -26.61
C ALA A 24 9.80 -2.15 -27.44
N ALA A 25 8.93 -2.83 -26.68
CA ALA A 25 7.47 -2.82 -26.75
C ALA A 25 6.73 -4.11 -27.16
N GLU A 26 5.81 -4.47 -26.25
CA GLU A 26 4.55 -5.25 -26.38
C GLU A 26 4.55 -6.80 -26.34
N GLU A 27 4.17 -7.32 -25.17
CA GLU A 27 3.07 -8.26 -24.85
C GLU A 27 2.44 -9.08 -26.01
N PRO A 28 2.10 -10.37 -25.77
CA PRO A 28 0.74 -10.66 -25.29
C PRO A 28 0.61 -11.83 -24.29
N GLY A 29 -0.20 -11.61 -23.22
CA GLY A 29 -1.20 -12.55 -22.65
C GLY A 29 -0.74 -13.91 -22.11
N GLN A 30 -1.22 -14.47 -21.01
CA GLN A 30 -2.50 -14.29 -20.33
C GLN A 30 -2.49 -15.09 -19.00
N MET A 31 -3.29 -14.61 -18.05
CA MET A 31 -4.06 -15.40 -17.07
C MET A 31 -3.31 -16.13 -15.94
N VAL A 32 -3.05 -15.40 -14.85
CA VAL A 32 -3.23 -15.95 -13.50
C VAL A 32 -4.44 -15.24 -12.90
N THR A 33 -5.54 -15.97 -12.82
CA THR A 33 -6.80 -15.57 -12.16
C THR A 33 -6.57 -15.37 -10.67
N ASN A 34 -6.18 -14.17 -10.27
CA ASN A 34 -6.49 -13.69 -8.94
C ASN A 34 -7.88 -13.07 -9.02
N THR A 35 -8.83 -13.75 -8.39
CA THR A 35 -10.17 -13.26 -8.09
C THR A 35 -10.06 -11.98 -7.27
N VAL A 36 -9.82 -10.85 -7.94
CA VAL A 36 -10.17 -9.54 -7.40
C VAL A 36 -11.67 -9.56 -7.34
N LYS A 37 -12.18 -9.92 -6.17
CA LYS A 37 -13.57 -9.67 -5.80
C LYS A 37 -13.73 -8.15 -5.79
N THR A 38 -13.97 -7.59 -6.97
CA THR A 38 -14.63 -6.30 -7.13
C THR A 38 -16.00 -6.47 -6.49
N THR A 39 -16.07 -6.26 -5.18
CA THR A 39 -17.31 -5.89 -4.54
C THR A 39 -17.68 -4.54 -5.13
N MET A 40 -18.67 -4.55 -6.01
CA MET A 40 -19.47 -3.38 -6.32
C MET A 40 -19.76 -2.64 -5.01
N SER A 41 -19.23 -1.42 -4.96
CA SER A 41 -19.06 -0.58 -3.79
C SER A 41 -20.40 -0.07 -3.27
N GLU A 42 -20.86 -0.60 -2.15
CA GLU A 42 -21.68 0.20 -1.24
C GLU A 42 -20.76 1.19 -0.52
N ASP A 43 -21.19 2.45 -0.40
CA ASP A 43 -20.45 3.45 0.37
C ASP A 43 -20.27 2.95 1.81
N PRO A 44 -19.07 3.07 2.41
CA PRO A 44 -18.83 2.60 3.77
C PRO A 44 -19.73 3.34 4.75
N LYS A 45 -20.34 2.59 5.66
CA LYS A 45 -21.21 3.12 6.71
C LYS A 45 -20.35 3.67 7.85
N ILE A 46 -20.83 4.70 8.55
CA ILE A 46 -20.18 5.21 9.77
C ILE A 46 -19.96 4.04 10.75
N GLY A 47 -18.75 3.98 11.32
CA GLY A 47 -18.28 2.90 12.18
C GLY A 47 -17.66 1.71 11.44
N SER A 48 -17.57 1.76 10.10
CA SER A 48 -16.87 0.73 9.31
C SER A 48 -15.41 1.09 9.09
N GLN A 49 -14.57 0.07 8.96
CA GLN A 49 -13.20 0.25 8.48
C GLN A 49 -13.21 0.76 7.02
N VAL A 50 -12.28 1.64 6.67
CA VAL A 50 -12.07 2.10 5.29
C VAL A 50 -10.69 1.75 4.76
N PRO A 51 -10.52 1.55 3.43
CA PRO A 51 -9.22 1.29 2.84
C PRO A 51 -8.28 2.50 2.96
N LYS A 52 -7.04 2.27 3.38
CA LYS A 52 -6.07 3.35 3.66
C LYS A 52 -5.70 4.16 2.41
N GLU A 53 -5.66 3.51 1.25
CA GLU A 53 -5.38 4.10 -0.05
C GLU A 53 -6.49 5.03 -0.55
N GLN A 54 -7.63 5.03 0.13
CA GLN A 54 -8.74 5.95 -0.13
C GLN A 54 -8.85 7.07 0.91
N VAL A 55 -7.89 7.19 1.82
CA VAL A 55 -7.87 8.20 2.88
C VAL A 55 -6.82 9.26 2.56
N CYS A 56 -7.20 10.52 2.69
CA CYS A 56 -6.23 11.60 2.79
C CYS A 56 -5.72 11.69 4.23
N MET A 57 -4.50 11.22 4.46
CA MET A 57 -3.91 11.17 5.80
C MET A 57 -3.56 12.56 6.36
N VAL A 58 -3.53 13.60 5.54
CA VAL A 58 -3.31 14.98 6.01
C VAL A 58 -4.61 15.61 6.53
N ASN A 59 -5.72 15.30 5.88
CA ASN A 59 -7.02 15.90 6.19
C ASN A 59 -7.89 15.01 7.10
N ASP A 60 -7.40 13.81 7.44
CA ASP A 60 -8.14 12.82 8.22
C ASP A 60 -9.52 12.54 7.65
N ALA A 61 -9.57 12.33 6.34
CA ALA A 61 -10.79 12.16 5.58
C ALA A 61 -10.72 10.98 4.60
N TYR A 62 -11.76 10.15 4.60
CA TYR A 62 -12.07 9.19 3.56
C TYR A 62 -12.57 9.91 2.30
N MET A 63 -11.98 9.58 1.16
CA MET A 63 -12.15 10.30 -0.09
C MET A 63 -12.95 9.51 -1.13
N GLY A 64 -13.26 8.24 -0.87
CA GLY A 64 -14.05 7.37 -1.76
C GLY A 64 -13.38 7.01 -3.09
N LYS A 65 -12.08 7.28 -3.25
CA LYS A 65 -11.30 7.00 -4.46
C LYS A 65 -9.83 6.81 -4.10
N LEU A 66 -9.03 6.26 -5.00
CA LEU A 66 -7.58 6.13 -4.79
C LEU A 66 -6.92 7.50 -4.65
N GLN A 67 -6.03 7.62 -3.65
CA GLN A 67 -5.24 8.81 -3.36
C GLN A 67 -3.81 8.67 -3.90
N ILE A 68 -3.04 9.76 -3.86
CA ILE A 68 -1.66 9.78 -4.33
C ILE A 68 -0.78 9.05 -3.30
N PRO A 69 -0.05 7.98 -3.68
CA PRO A 69 0.87 7.30 -2.79
C PRO A 69 2.13 8.14 -2.54
N VAL A 70 2.58 8.17 -1.28
CA VAL A 70 3.73 8.96 -0.83
C VAL A 70 4.68 8.05 -0.03
N PRO A 71 5.74 7.52 -0.67
CA PRO A 71 6.74 6.70 0.00
C PRO A 71 7.58 7.53 0.97
N VAL A 72 7.61 7.15 2.25
CA VAL A 72 8.44 7.76 3.30
C VAL A 72 8.93 6.64 4.22
N ASN A 73 10.25 6.55 4.45
CA ASN A 73 10.86 5.58 5.38
C ASN A 73 10.43 4.11 5.16
N GLY A 74 10.26 3.70 3.90
CA GLY A 74 9.84 2.34 3.56
C GLY A 74 8.33 2.06 3.72
N LYS A 75 7.54 3.06 4.11
CA LYS A 75 6.08 3.00 4.23
C LYS A 75 5.42 3.86 3.15
N THR A 76 4.15 3.60 2.83
CA THR A 76 3.39 4.37 1.83
C THR A 76 2.20 5.06 2.49
N TYR A 77 2.24 6.39 2.52
CA TYR A 77 1.15 7.25 2.98
C TYR A 77 0.32 7.74 1.80
N TYR A 78 -0.83 8.36 2.07
CA TYR A 78 -1.78 8.74 1.03
C TYR A 78 -2.29 10.18 1.20
N GLY A 79 -2.21 10.97 0.13
CA GLY A 79 -2.64 12.37 0.11
C GLY A 79 -3.52 12.69 -1.09
N CYS A 80 -4.49 13.60 -0.91
CA CYS A 80 -5.47 13.91 -1.96
C CYS A 80 -5.01 14.95 -3.00
N CYS A 81 -3.90 15.65 -2.75
CA CYS A 81 -3.36 16.66 -3.65
C CYS A 81 -1.85 16.85 -3.41
N GLN A 82 -1.19 17.59 -4.30
CA GLN A 82 0.25 17.85 -4.22
C GLN A 82 0.67 18.57 -2.92
N MET A 83 -0.20 19.41 -2.35
CA MET A 83 0.06 20.00 -1.04
C MET A 83 0.10 18.94 0.06
N CYS A 84 -0.80 17.94 0.03
CA CYS A 84 -0.77 16.83 0.98
C CYS A 84 0.47 15.95 0.78
N VAL A 85 0.89 15.72 -0.47
CA VAL A 85 2.15 15.02 -0.77
C VAL A 85 3.34 15.75 -0.15
N LYS A 86 3.42 17.08 -0.33
CA LYS A 86 4.46 17.89 0.28
C LYS A 86 4.42 17.80 1.81
N THR A 87 3.24 17.92 2.42
CA THR A 87 3.09 17.81 3.88
C THR A 87 3.54 16.44 4.39
N LEU A 88 3.12 15.35 3.74
CA LEU A 88 3.51 13.99 4.14
C LEU A 88 5.02 13.74 4.01
N ASN A 89 5.72 14.36 3.06
CA ASN A 89 7.18 14.24 2.97
C ASN A 89 7.93 15.05 4.03
N ASN A 90 7.37 16.17 4.49
CA ASN A 90 8.11 17.16 5.28
C ASN A 90 7.64 17.28 6.75
N ASN A 91 6.49 16.72 7.11
CA ASN A 91 5.93 16.83 8.44
C ASN A 91 5.52 15.44 8.99
N ASP A 92 6.26 14.99 10.00
CA ASP A 92 6.07 13.71 10.68
C ASP A 92 4.73 13.60 11.41
N GLU A 93 4.19 14.72 11.90
CA GLU A 93 2.88 14.74 12.55
C GLU A 93 1.75 14.40 11.57
N ALA A 94 1.89 14.74 10.29
CA ALA A 94 0.89 14.39 9.28
C ALA A 94 0.81 12.87 9.02
N ARG A 95 1.84 12.13 9.42
CA ARG A 95 1.96 10.67 9.30
C ARG A 95 1.53 9.93 10.57
N THR A 96 1.21 10.66 11.64
CA THR A 96 0.87 10.11 12.95
C THR A 96 -0.56 10.46 13.36
N GLY A 97 -1.33 9.47 13.81
CA GLY A 97 -2.63 9.64 14.47
C GLY A 97 -2.52 9.44 15.98
N ILE A 98 -3.62 9.73 16.69
CA ILE A 98 -3.79 9.39 18.10
C ILE A 98 -4.95 8.42 18.22
N ASP A 99 -4.72 7.26 18.85
CA ASP A 99 -5.76 6.29 19.12
C ASP A 99 -6.81 6.88 20.09
N PRO A 100 -8.10 6.99 19.68
CA PRO A 100 -9.14 7.55 20.54
C PRO A 100 -9.38 6.79 21.84
N PHE A 101 -9.05 5.49 21.90
CA PHE A 101 -9.16 4.66 23.09
C PHE A 101 -7.89 4.73 23.95
N SER A 102 -6.75 4.27 23.43
CA SER A 102 -5.51 4.13 24.21
C SER A 102 -4.75 5.44 24.42
N LYS A 103 -5.07 6.48 23.64
CA LYS A 103 -4.37 7.78 23.57
C LYS A 103 -2.92 7.69 23.10
N GLN A 104 -2.49 6.53 22.61
CA GLN A 104 -1.15 6.34 22.07
C GLN A 104 -1.02 6.91 20.66
N ARG A 105 0.20 7.29 20.29
CA ARG A 105 0.54 7.67 18.92
C ARG A 105 0.55 6.41 18.04
N VAL A 106 -0.05 6.51 16.86
CA VAL A 106 -0.17 5.43 15.89
C VAL A 106 0.31 5.91 14.53
N ASP A 107 1.16 5.13 13.86
CA ASP A 107 1.50 5.38 12.46
C ASP A 107 0.25 5.17 11.59
N LYS A 108 -0.14 6.17 10.81
CA LYS A 108 -1.38 6.11 10.00
C LYS A 108 -1.38 4.98 8.96
N THR A 109 -0.22 4.44 8.60
CA THR A 109 -0.13 3.29 7.67
C THR A 109 -0.40 1.95 8.34
N GLU A 110 -0.26 1.87 9.66
CA GLU A 110 -0.48 0.66 10.47
C GLU A 110 -1.84 0.70 11.18
N ALA A 111 -2.49 1.87 11.21
CA ALA A 111 -3.76 2.08 11.86
C ALA A 111 -4.92 1.24 11.28
N PHE A 112 -5.83 0.85 12.17
CA PHE A 112 -7.20 0.51 11.83
C PHE A 112 -8.02 1.79 11.64
N ILE A 113 -8.30 2.16 10.39
CA ILE A 113 -8.91 3.44 10.03
C ILE A 113 -10.43 3.29 9.92
N VAL A 114 -11.18 4.06 10.70
CA VAL A 114 -12.65 3.96 10.79
C VAL A 114 -13.30 5.25 10.32
N LEU A 115 -14.37 5.14 9.52
CA LEU A 115 -15.22 6.28 9.16
C LEU A 115 -16.07 6.71 10.36
N MET A 116 -15.95 7.97 10.76
CA MET A 116 -16.58 8.52 11.97
C MET A 116 -17.74 9.46 11.68
N GLY A 117 -17.87 9.97 10.46
CA GLY A 117 -18.88 10.97 10.09
C GLY A 117 -19.30 10.90 8.64
N MET A 118 -20.46 11.48 8.33
CA MET A 118 -20.98 11.57 6.96
C MET A 118 -20.16 12.52 6.08
N ASP A 119 -19.37 13.38 6.69
CA ASP A 119 -18.42 14.30 6.05
C ASP A 119 -17.12 13.61 5.60
N GLY A 120 -17.01 12.29 5.80
CA GLY A 120 -15.82 11.53 5.46
C GLY A 120 -14.76 11.50 6.57
N LYS A 121 -14.98 12.15 7.71
CA LYS A 121 -13.98 12.17 8.80
C LYS A 121 -13.62 10.76 9.26
N VAL A 122 -12.32 10.49 9.43
CA VAL A 122 -11.84 9.21 9.96
C VAL A 122 -11.17 9.34 11.32
N ALA A 123 -11.07 8.22 12.04
CA ALA A 123 -10.22 8.05 13.21
C ALA A 123 -9.23 6.90 12.98
N TYR A 124 -8.07 6.98 13.65
CA TYR A 124 -7.00 5.99 13.57
C TYR A 124 -6.91 5.25 14.89
N PHE A 125 -7.13 3.95 14.88
CA PHE A 125 -6.92 3.09 16.04
C PHE A 125 -5.66 2.25 15.84
N GLU A 126 -4.96 1.96 16.93
CA GLU A 126 -3.83 1.02 16.95
C GLU A 126 -4.27 -0.39 16.54
N SER A 127 -5.53 -0.75 16.82
CA SER A 127 -6.11 -2.05 16.49
C SER A 127 -7.64 -1.99 16.37
N GLU A 128 -8.22 -3.02 15.75
CA GLU A 128 -9.68 -3.24 15.75
C GLU A 128 -10.23 -3.38 17.18
N ASP A 129 -9.51 -4.06 18.06
CA ASP A 129 -9.88 -4.23 19.47
C ASP A 129 -10.02 -2.88 20.20
N ASN A 130 -9.12 -1.93 19.94
CA ASN A 130 -9.23 -0.58 20.51
C ASN A 130 -10.47 0.14 19.99
N PHE A 131 -10.82 -0.03 18.72
CA PHE A 131 -12.08 0.49 18.19
C PHE A 131 -13.32 -0.14 18.84
N ILE A 132 -13.31 -1.45 19.08
CA ILE A 132 -14.41 -2.15 19.77
C ILE A 132 -14.59 -1.58 21.18
N LYS A 133 -13.51 -1.50 21.95
CA LYS A 133 -13.52 -0.92 23.31
C LYS A 133 -13.97 0.54 23.32
N PHE A 134 -13.52 1.33 22.33
CA PHE A 134 -13.97 2.71 22.16
C PHE A 134 -15.48 2.81 21.98
N LYS A 135 -16.07 1.96 21.12
CA LYS A 135 -17.53 1.92 20.90
C LYS A 135 -18.29 1.53 22.16
N GLU A 136 -17.80 0.53 22.90
CA GLU A 136 -18.43 0.07 24.15
C GLU A 136 -18.41 1.17 25.21
N ALA A 137 -17.26 1.79 25.43
CA ALA A 137 -17.12 2.91 26.36
C ALA A 137 -18.03 4.09 25.98
N SER A 138 -18.17 4.39 24.68
CA SER A 138 -19.03 5.48 24.19
C SER A 138 -20.52 5.20 24.40
N ARG A 139 -20.96 3.94 24.38
CA ARG A 139 -22.35 3.55 24.63
C ARG A 139 -22.74 3.58 26.10
N MET A 140 -21.78 3.42 27.02
CA MET A 140 -22.03 3.45 28.47
C MET A 140 -22.13 4.88 29.03
N ASN A 141 -21.76 5.89 28.25
CA ASN A 141 -21.81 7.30 28.65
C ASN A 141 -23.10 8.01 28.21
N HIS A 142 -24.09 7.26 27.72
CA HIS A 142 -25.41 7.73 27.29
C HIS A 142 -26.49 6.83 27.88
#